data_AF-A0A0G0JZL7-F1
#
_entry.id   AF-A0A0G0JZL7-F1
#
_cell.length_a   1.000
_cell.length_b   1.000
_cell.length_c   1.000
_cell.angle_alpha   90.00
_cell.angle_beta   90.00
_cell.angle_gamma   90.00
#
_symmetry.space_group_name_H-M   'P 1'
#
loop_
_entity.id
_entity.type
_entity.pdbx_description
1 polymer ?
#
loop_
_entity_poly.entity_id
_entity_poly.type
_entity_poly.pdbx_seq_one_letter_code
_entity_poly.pdbx_strand_id
1 'polypeptide(L)'
;MININLYETALLILLAVIIIILVLYPRYLRRKYIGKPLRLRVGQRFKFNKILETSHGTLIFYANPIFCGVRRSKRIFETSNHMLHAKMNENEYYIASDDESGGIIIKDIKINKT
;
A
#
# COMPACT_ATOMS: atom_id res chain seq x y z
N MET A 1 0.95 -4.38 56.94
CA MET A 1 -0.24 -4.38 56.06
C MET A 1 -0.07 -3.24 55.06
N ILE A 2 0.04 -3.53 53.76
CA ILE A 2 0.12 -2.48 52.74
C ILE A 2 -1.32 -2.06 52.43
N ASN A 3 -1.68 -0.83 52.80
CA ASN A 3 -3.00 -0.27 52.52
C ASN A 3 -2.94 0.28 51.09
N ILE A 4 -3.20 -0.61 50.13
CA ILE A 4 -3.14 -0.27 48.71
C ILE A 4 -4.35 0.61 48.40
N ASN A 5 -4.07 1.87 48.05
CA ASN A 5 -5.10 2.85 47.74
C ASN A 5 -5.77 2.45 46.42
N LEU A 6 -7.02 1.95 46.49
CA LEU A 6 -7.73 1.32 45.37
C LEU A 6 -7.75 2.20 44.11
N TYR A 7 -7.83 3.52 44.32
CA TYR A 7 -7.81 4.54 43.27
C TYR A 7 -6.47 4.61 42.53
N GLU A 8 -5.34 4.55 43.24
CA GLU A 8 -4.01 4.60 42.64
C GLU A 8 -3.74 3.34 41.80
N THR A 9 -4.17 2.17 42.27
CA THR A 9 -4.06 0.94 41.48
C THR A 9 -4.93 0.94 40.23
N ALA A 10 -6.15 1.46 40.33
CA ALA A 10 -7.03 1.56 39.17
C ALA A 10 -6.45 2.50 38.11
N LEU A 11 -5.84 3.61 38.53
CA LEU A 11 -5.23 4.59 37.64
C LEU A 11 -3.98 4.04 36.95
N LEU A 12 -3.15 3.27 37.67
CA LEU A 12 -1.98 2.59 37.09
C LEU A 12 -2.38 1.52 36.05
N ILE A 13 -3.43 0.73 36.33
CA ILE A 13 -3.93 -0.26 35.37
C ILE A 13 -4.47 0.43 34.11
N LEU A 14 -5.23 1.51 34.27
CA LEU A 14 -5.75 2.29 33.15
C LEU A 14 -4.61 2.84 32.27
N LEU A 15 -3.58 3.41 32.91
CA LEU A 15 -2.41 3.94 32.20
C LEU A 15 -1.67 2.85 31.42
N ALA A 16 -1.49 1.67 32.02
CA ALA A 16 -0.86 0.53 31.38
C ALA A 16 -1.64 0.04 30.14
N VAL A 17 -2.97 -0.03 30.24
CA VAL A 17 -3.84 -0.39 29.11
C VAL A 17 -3.74 0.62 27.97
N ILE A 18 -3.73 1.91 28.28
CA ILE A 18 -3.57 2.98 27.27
C ILE A 18 -2.21 2.84 26.56
N ILE A 19 -1.13 2.61 27.29
CA ILE A 19 0.21 2.42 26.71
C ILE A 19 0.24 1.20 25.78
N ILE A 20 -0.39 0.09 26.19
CA ILE A 20 -0.50 -1.12 25.36
C ILE A 20 -1.24 -0.81 24.04
N ILE A 21 -2.35 -0.09 24.11
CA ILE A 21 -3.12 0.31 22.93
C ILE A 21 -2.31 1.25 22.05
N LEU A 22 -1.62 2.26 22.60
CA LEU A 22 -0.90 3.24 21.79
C LEU A 22 0.39 2.69 21.17
N VAL A 23 1.03 1.71 21.80
CA VAL A 23 2.35 1.21 21.35
C VAL A 23 2.24 -0.11 20.60
N LEU A 24 1.48 -1.08 21.11
CA LEU A 24 1.43 -2.44 20.54
C LEU A 24 0.41 -2.54 19.41
N TYR A 25 -0.75 -1.88 19.52
CA TYR A 25 -1.80 -1.97 18.50
C TYR A 25 -1.36 -1.43 17.12
N PRO A 26 -0.67 -0.27 17.00
CA PRO A 26 -0.20 0.20 15.70
C PRO A 26 0.86 -0.71 15.09
N ARG A 27 1.71 -1.33 15.92
CA ARG A 27 2.70 -2.32 15.47
C ARG A 27 2.02 -3.57 14.90
N TYR A 28 0.97 -4.06 15.57
CA TYR A 28 0.19 -5.18 15.09
C TYR A 28 -0.56 -4.86 13.79
N LEU A 29 -1.25 -3.71 13.74
CA LEU A 29 -1.90 -3.25 12.50
C LEU A 29 -0.90 -3.13 11.37
N ARG A 30 0.25 -2.50 11.59
CA ARG A 30 1.29 -2.36 10.56
C ARG A 30 1.70 -3.72 10.00
N ARG A 31 1.89 -4.75 10.83
CA ARG A 31 2.18 -6.13 10.36
C ARG A 31 1.02 -6.75 9.59
N LYS A 32 -0.23 -6.57 10.02
CA LYS A 32 -1.43 -7.08 9.33
C LYS A 32 -1.61 -6.53 7.92
N TYR A 33 -1.09 -5.33 7.65
CA TYR A 33 -1.17 -4.67 6.34
C TYR A 33 0.16 -4.63 5.58
N ILE A 34 1.27 -5.11 6.16
CA ILE A 34 2.52 -5.34 5.42
C ILE A 34 2.30 -6.54 4.49
N GLY A 35 2.39 -6.31 3.19
CA GLY A 35 2.30 -7.35 2.17
C GLY A 35 0.93 -7.52 1.51
N LYS A 36 -0.10 -6.79 1.95
CA LYS A 36 -1.36 -6.76 1.19
C LYS A 36 -1.19 -5.92 -0.08
N PRO A 37 -1.63 -6.41 -1.25
CA PRO A 37 -1.64 -5.60 -2.46
C PRO A 37 -2.49 -4.36 -2.24
N LEU A 38 -2.00 -3.24 -2.76
CA LEU A 38 -2.72 -1.98 -2.78
C LEU A 38 -3.54 -1.90 -4.07
N ARG A 39 -4.75 -1.36 -3.97
CA ARG A 39 -5.49 -0.96 -5.18
C ARG A 39 -4.84 0.28 -5.79
N LEU A 40 -4.74 0.28 -7.12
CA LEU A 40 -4.32 1.46 -7.87
C LEU A 40 -5.35 2.58 -7.71
N ARG A 41 -4.87 3.82 -7.76
CA ARG A 41 -5.70 5.02 -7.77
C ARG A 41 -5.43 5.82 -9.03
N VAL A 42 -6.46 6.50 -9.53
CA VAL A 42 -6.34 7.41 -10.68
C VAL A 42 -5.26 8.46 -10.44
N GLY A 43 -4.48 8.76 -11.47
CA GLY A 43 -3.35 9.70 -11.44
C GLY A 43 -2.08 9.13 -10.80
N GLN A 44 -2.13 7.93 -10.23
CA GLN A 44 -0.97 7.34 -9.57
C GLN A 44 0.11 6.95 -10.58
N ARG A 45 1.30 7.53 -10.40
CA ARG A 45 2.49 7.23 -11.21
C ARG A 45 3.38 6.21 -10.52
N PHE A 46 3.88 5.25 -11.29
CA PHE A 46 4.78 4.23 -10.77
C PHE A 46 5.70 3.68 -11.85
N LYS A 47 6.84 3.16 -11.42
CA LYS A 47 7.76 2.38 -12.25
C LYS A 47 7.45 0.91 -12.05
N PHE A 48 7.05 0.23 -13.12
CA PHE A 48 6.80 -1.20 -13.07
C PHE A 48 8.11 -1.96 -12.91
N ASN A 49 8.08 -3.05 -12.13
CA ASN A 49 9.27 -3.82 -11.84
C ASN A 49 9.11 -5.27 -12.27
N LYS A 50 8.10 -6.00 -11.76
CA LYS A 50 7.92 -7.42 -12.06
C LYS A 50 6.48 -7.88 -11.81
N ILE A 51 5.96 -8.80 -12.63
CA ILE A 51 4.71 -9.54 -12.34
C ILE A 51 4.97 -10.60 -11.28
N LEU A 52 4.12 -10.65 -10.25
CA LEU A 52 4.21 -11.67 -9.20
C LEU A 52 3.25 -12.84 -9.48
N GLU A 53 2.02 -12.54 -9.91
CA GLU A 53 1.00 -13.55 -10.17
C GLU A 53 -0.02 -13.05 -11.19
N THR A 54 -0.47 -13.94 -12.07
CA THR A 54 -1.61 -13.75 -12.98
C THR A 54 -2.57 -14.92 -12.78
N SER A 55 -3.68 -14.67 -12.10
CA SER A 55 -4.63 -15.73 -11.73
C SER A 55 -6.05 -15.19 -11.81
N HIS A 56 -6.97 -15.96 -12.42
CA HIS A 56 -8.41 -15.65 -12.46
C HIS A 56 -8.76 -14.24 -12.97
N GLY A 57 -7.98 -13.69 -13.91
CA GLY A 57 -8.22 -12.35 -14.45
C GLY A 57 -7.71 -11.20 -13.56
N THR A 58 -7.02 -11.50 -12.46
CA THR A 58 -6.33 -10.54 -11.60
C THR A 58 -4.82 -10.59 -11.83
N LEU A 59 -4.22 -9.42 -11.96
CA LEU A 59 -2.78 -9.20 -12.05
C LEU A 59 -2.27 -8.64 -10.72
N ILE A 60 -1.32 -9.33 -10.10
CA ILE A 60 -0.57 -8.86 -8.94
C ILE A 60 0.87 -8.58 -9.37
N PHE A 61 1.35 -7.37 -9.13
CA PHE A 61 2.68 -6.95 -9.57
C PHE A 61 3.39 -6.03 -8.58
N TYR A 62 4.71 -5.94 -8.77
CA TYR A 62 5.59 -5.11 -7.99
C TYR A 62 5.92 -3.80 -8.72
N ALA A 63 5.81 -2.67 -8.03
CA ALA A 63 6.16 -1.38 -8.59
C ALA A 63 6.66 -0.37 -7.55
N ASN A 64 7.41 0.62 -8.03
CA ASN A 64 7.92 1.71 -7.20
C ASN A 64 7.10 2.96 -7.50
N PRO A 65 6.35 3.53 -6.55
CA PRO A 65 5.67 4.78 -6.80
C PRO A 65 6.68 5.91 -6.99
N ILE A 66 6.32 6.86 -7.86
CA ILE A 66 7.14 8.02 -8.18
C ILE A 66 6.48 9.20 -7.49
N PHE A 67 6.72 9.31 -6.18
CA PHE A 67 6.36 10.49 -5.41
C PHE A 67 7.60 11.38 -5.29
N CYS A 68 7.48 12.69 -5.53
CA CYS A 68 8.44 13.77 -5.29
C CYS A 68 9.73 13.38 -4.50
N GLY A 69 10.66 12.64 -5.11
CA GLY A 69 11.94 12.25 -4.49
C GLY A 69 12.01 10.91 -3.71
N VAL A 70 10.93 10.16 -3.54
CA VAL A 70 10.94 8.86 -2.82
C VAL A 70 11.45 7.74 -3.73
N ARG A 71 12.77 7.55 -3.80
CA ARG A 71 13.43 6.58 -4.71
C ARG A 71 13.29 5.10 -4.32
N ARG A 72 12.87 4.77 -3.09
CA ARG A 72 13.01 3.40 -2.54
C ARG A 72 11.75 2.72 -2.02
N SER A 73 10.61 3.40 -1.99
CA SER A 73 9.39 2.70 -1.59
C SER A 73 9.01 1.74 -2.71
N LYS A 74 8.82 0.48 -2.36
CA LYS A 74 8.39 -0.57 -3.27
C LYS A 74 7.03 -1.06 -2.79
N ARG A 75 6.07 -1.27 -3.69
CA ARG A 75 4.68 -1.61 -3.37
C ARG A 75 4.19 -2.72 -4.28
N ILE A 76 3.31 -3.55 -3.73
CA ILE A 76 2.56 -4.57 -4.49
C ILE A 76 1.23 -3.93 -4.89
N PHE A 77 0.88 -4.00 -6.16
CA PHE A 77 -0.42 -3.57 -6.67
C PHE A 77 -1.20 -4.76 -7.20
N GLU A 78 -2.52 -4.62 -7.14
CA GLU A 78 -3.49 -5.54 -7.71
C GLU A 78 -4.39 -4.76 -8.67
N THR A 79 -4.59 -5.33 -9.86
CA THR A 79 -5.47 -4.78 -10.89
C THR A 79 -6.09 -5.90 -11.69
N SER A 80 -7.24 -5.66 -12.31
CA SER A 80 -7.81 -6.60 -13.27
C SER A 80 -6.98 -6.63 -14.56
N ASN A 81 -6.77 -7.82 -15.12
CA ASN A 81 -5.98 -8.03 -16.35
C ASN A 81 -6.62 -7.36 -17.57
N HIS A 82 -7.95 -7.28 -17.61
CA HIS A 82 -8.70 -6.60 -18.68
C HIS A 82 -8.61 -5.06 -18.60
N MET A 83 -8.09 -4.49 -17.51
CA MET A 83 -7.88 -3.05 -17.33
C MET A 83 -6.46 -2.60 -17.78
N LEU A 84 -5.70 -3.49 -18.41
CA LEU A 84 -4.39 -3.19 -18.98
C LEU A 84 -4.55 -2.79 -20.45
N HIS A 85 -4.41 -1.51 -20.76
CA HIS A 85 -4.38 -1.03 -22.15
C HIS A 85 -2.98 -1.07 -22.75
N ALA A 86 -1.95 -1.10 -21.90
CA ALA A 86 -0.55 -1.15 -22.30
C ALA A 86 0.09 -2.49 -21.91
N LYS A 87 0.96 -3.01 -22.78
CA LYS A 87 1.83 -4.14 -22.45
C LYS A 87 2.89 -3.64 -21.48
N MET A 88 2.85 -4.12 -20.24
CA MET A 88 3.77 -3.67 -19.20
C MET A 88 5.15 -4.32 -19.36
N ASN A 89 6.21 -3.53 -19.54
CA ASN A 89 7.59 -3.98 -19.55
C ASN A 89 8.33 -3.54 -18.29
N GLU A 90 9.23 -4.40 -17.81
CA GLU A 90 10.02 -4.13 -16.62
C GLU A 90 10.81 -2.83 -16.76
N ASN A 91 10.86 -2.06 -15.68
CA ASN A 91 11.53 -0.77 -15.58
C ASN A 91 10.94 0.39 -16.39
N GLU A 92 9.78 0.22 -17.01
CA GLU A 92 9.06 1.31 -17.67
C GLU A 92 8.12 2.05 -16.69
N TYR A 93 7.65 3.22 -17.16
CA TYR A 93 6.90 4.19 -16.37
C TYR A 93 5.43 4.19 -16.78
N TYR A 94 4.55 4.15 -15.79
CA TYR A 94 3.11 3.99 -15.99
C TYR A 94 2.32 4.97 -15.14
N ILE A 95 1.13 5.30 -15.62
CA ILE A 95 0.11 6.06 -14.89
C ILE A 95 -1.20 5.28 -14.89
N ALA A 96 -1.85 5.23 -13.73
CA ALA A 96 -3.23 4.80 -13.64
C ALA A 96 -4.16 5.96 -14.10
N SER A 97 -5.06 5.71 -15.04
CA SER A 97 -6.06 6.68 -15.50
C SER A 97 -7.46 6.09 -15.41
N ASP A 98 -8.47 6.94 -15.50
CA ASP A 98 -9.84 6.46 -15.70
C ASP A 98 -10.02 5.87 -17.10
N ASP A 99 -10.88 4.87 -17.15
CA ASP A 99 -11.49 4.30 -18.34
C ASP A 99 -12.83 4.99 -18.64
N GLU A 100 -13.33 4.83 -19.87
CA GLU A 100 -14.62 5.37 -20.31
C GLU A 100 -15.79 4.83 -19.48
N SER A 101 -15.63 3.64 -18.89
CA SER A 101 -16.61 3.00 -17.99
C SER A 101 -16.44 3.36 -16.51
N GLY A 102 -15.55 4.29 -16.16
CA GLY A 102 -15.23 4.65 -14.77
C GLY A 102 -14.35 3.62 -14.03
N GLY A 103 -13.75 2.67 -14.76
CA GLY A 103 -12.72 1.76 -14.24
C GLY A 103 -11.35 2.41 -14.19
N ILE A 104 -10.38 1.80 -13.49
CA ILE A 104 -8.99 2.28 -13.46
C ILE A 104 -8.16 1.44 -14.41
N ILE A 105 -7.54 2.09 -15.40
CA ILE A 105 -6.69 1.46 -16.39
C ILE A 105 -5.24 1.92 -16.29
N ILE A 106 -4.31 1.08 -16.73
CA ILE A 106 -2.88 1.42 -16.76
C ILE A 106 -2.47 1.86 -18.16
N LYS A 107 -1.93 3.08 -18.27
CA LYS A 107 -1.39 3.66 -19.51
C LYS A 107 0.13 3.84 -19.42
N ASP A 108 0.80 3.59 -20.53
CA ASP A 108 2.22 3.91 -20.70
C ASP A 108 2.44 5.41 -20.57
N ILE A 109 3.49 5.79 -19.84
CA ILE A 109 4.02 7.14 -19.90
C ILE A 109 5.24 7.11 -20.82
N LYS A 110 5.10 7.64 -22.03
CA LYS A 110 6.27 7.99 -22.86
C LYS A 110 6.98 9.18 -22.21
N ILE A 111 7.93 8.89 -21.32
CA ILE A 111 8.87 9.91 -20.87
C ILE A 111 9.89 10.07 -21.99
N ASN A 112 9.66 11.03 -22.88
CA ASN A 112 10.72 11.47 -23.78
C ASN A 112 11.85 11.99 -22.89
N LYS A 113 12.96 11.24 -22.84
CA LYS A 113 14.21 11.77 -22.28
C LYS A 113 14.68 12.85 -23.25
N THR A 114 14.43 14.10 -22.90
CA THR A 114 15.21 15.24 -23.40
C THR A 114 16.63 15.13 -22.89
#